data_AF-A0A4Y2EP34-F1
#
_entry.id   AF-A0A4Y2EP34-F1
#
_cell.length_a   1.000
_cell.length_b   1.000
_cell.length_c   1.000
_cell.angle_alpha   90.00
_cell.angle_beta   90.00
_cell.angle_gamma   90.00
#
_symmetry.space_group_name_H-M   'P 1'
#
loop_
_entity.id
_entity.type
_entity.pdbx_description
1 polymer ?
#
loop_
_entity_poly.entity_id
_entity_poly.type
_entity_poly.pdbx_seq_one_letter_code
_entity_poly.pdbx_strand_id
1 'polypeptide(L)'
;MGRRQFINDRTPSRAPVPTTITAAAPVRRNIDSNTFEAKSAARLYREHFPEGQHPTRQTILKIAKRLRETGCVTSRPRVRKPRNAGCKMQPEEVLEYALAHPQSSIKMISANCGLSESRVWTILNESGVHPYRSTPMQGLMLRDVVQLCDE
;
A
#
# COMPACT_ATOMS: atom_id res chain seq x y z
N MET A 1 3.41 20.97 102.29
CA MET A 1 4.70 21.68 102.24
C MET A 1 5.69 20.80 101.49
N GLY A 2 6.35 21.31 100.43
CA GLY A 2 7.57 20.70 99.86
C GLY A 2 7.44 19.93 98.54
N ARG A 3 7.98 20.51 97.46
CA ARG A 3 8.22 19.97 96.10
C ARG A 3 9.26 18.82 96.17
N ARG A 4 9.51 17.91 95.20
CA ARG A 4 9.78 18.00 93.74
C ARG A 4 10.31 16.58 93.35
N GLN A 5 9.90 15.93 92.25
CA GLN A 5 10.73 15.58 91.05
C GLN A 5 10.15 14.27 90.45
N PHE A 6 9.65 14.26 89.20
CA PHE A 6 10.32 14.12 87.89
C PHE A 6 10.43 12.64 87.41
N ILE A 7 9.97 12.42 86.17
CA ILE A 7 10.54 11.54 85.11
C ILE A 7 9.95 10.13 84.92
N ASN A 8 9.14 10.06 83.83
CA ASN A 8 9.19 9.07 82.72
C ASN A 8 8.65 7.64 82.99
N ASP A 9 8.11 6.89 82.03
CA ASP A 9 7.95 7.03 80.58
C ASP A 9 7.03 5.90 80.07
N ARG A 10 6.55 6.07 78.82
CA ARG A 10 6.09 5.03 77.87
C ARG A 10 4.68 4.45 78.03
N THR A 11 3.76 5.19 77.43
CA THR A 11 2.70 4.63 76.58
C THR A 11 3.28 3.82 75.41
N PRO A 12 2.72 2.64 75.06
CA PRO A 12 2.84 2.12 73.70
C PRO A 12 1.74 2.77 72.84
N SER A 13 2.12 3.82 72.10
CA SER A 13 1.26 4.44 71.10
C SER A 13 1.06 3.49 69.92
N ARG A 14 -0.20 3.09 69.74
CA ARG A 14 -0.74 2.28 68.64
C ARG A 14 -0.34 2.88 67.29
N ALA A 15 0.65 2.28 66.62
CA ALA A 15 0.98 2.64 65.25
C ALA A 15 -0.19 2.31 64.32
N PRO A 16 -0.65 3.23 63.45
CA PRO A 16 -1.64 2.93 62.43
C PRO A 16 -1.00 2.11 61.31
N VAL A 17 -1.66 1.01 60.93
CA VAL A 17 -1.39 0.27 59.70
C VAL A 17 -1.64 1.18 58.48
N PRO A 18 -0.66 1.35 57.57
CA PRO A 18 -0.90 2.12 56.35
C PRO A 18 -1.66 1.26 55.33
N THR A 19 -2.99 1.43 55.28
CA THR A 19 -3.80 1.02 54.14
C THR A 19 -3.74 2.12 53.10
N THR A 20 -2.71 2.11 52.25
CA THR A 20 -2.70 2.91 51.03
C THR A 20 -2.08 2.08 49.93
N ILE A 21 -2.94 1.38 49.19
CA ILE A 21 -2.58 0.85 47.88
C ILE A 21 -2.50 2.08 46.98
N THR A 22 -1.30 2.65 46.90
CA THR A 22 -0.97 3.67 45.91
C THR A 22 -1.37 3.13 44.55
N ALA A 23 -2.41 3.73 43.97
CA ALA A 23 -2.81 3.47 42.59
C ALA A 23 -1.58 3.62 41.71
N ALA A 24 -1.14 2.53 41.09
CA ALA A 24 -0.08 2.54 40.10
C ALA A 24 -0.50 3.55 39.03
N ALA A 25 0.19 4.70 39.01
CA ALA A 25 0.07 5.65 37.93
C ALA A 25 0.28 4.88 36.62
N PRO A 26 -0.56 5.07 35.59
CA PRO A 26 -0.34 4.42 34.32
C PRO A 26 1.05 4.82 33.84
N VAL A 27 1.90 3.82 33.59
CA VAL A 27 3.17 3.95 32.87
C VAL A 27 2.89 4.87 31.69
N ARG A 28 3.40 6.10 31.75
CA ARG A 28 3.36 7.03 30.63
C ARG A 28 4.05 6.30 29.48
N ARG A 29 3.25 5.81 28.53
CA ARG A 29 3.77 5.15 27.33
C ARG A 29 4.65 6.16 26.62
N ASN A 30 5.96 5.99 26.75
CA ASN A 30 7.02 6.07 25.74
C ASN A 30 6.75 6.87 24.45
N ILE A 31 6.18 8.08 24.53
CA ILE A 31 6.01 8.95 23.37
C ILE A 31 7.33 9.67 23.02
N ASP A 32 8.26 9.80 23.98
CA ASP A 32 9.43 10.67 23.83
C ASP A 32 10.72 9.94 23.43
N SER A 33 10.88 8.64 23.73
CA SER A 33 12.12 7.90 23.46
C SER A 33 12.45 7.87 21.96
N ASN A 34 11.48 7.48 21.13
CA ASN A 34 11.67 7.41 19.67
C ASN A 34 11.97 8.81 19.07
N THR A 35 11.51 9.88 19.72
CA THR A 35 11.73 11.24 19.25
C THR A 35 13.15 11.74 19.46
N PHE A 36 13.75 11.37 20.59
CA PHE A 36 15.10 11.69 20.98
C PHE A 36 16.09 10.88 20.13
N GLU A 37 15.85 9.57 20.00
CA GLU A 37 16.63 8.67 19.14
C GLU A 37 16.67 9.18 17.69
N ALA A 38 15.54 9.64 17.15
CA ALA A 38 15.49 10.18 15.80
C ALA A 38 16.25 11.52 15.64
N LYS A 39 16.39 12.34 16.69
CA LYS A 39 17.23 13.55 16.65
C LYS A 39 18.71 13.19 16.68
N SER A 40 19.09 12.28 17.58
CA SER A 40 20.45 11.77 17.72
C SER A 40 20.91 11.10 16.42
N ALA A 41 20.06 10.25 15.83
CA ALA A 41 20.32 9.62 14.54
C ALA A 41 20.49 10.64 13.41
N ALA A 42 19.67 11.70 13.35
CA ALA A 42 19.85 12.76 12.35
C ALA A 42 21.19 13.49 12.53
N ARG A 43 21.65 13.70 13.77
CA ARG A 43 22.95 14.31 14.07
C ARG A 43 24.09 13.41 13.62
N LEU A 44 24.07 12.13 14.01
CA LEU A 44 25.06 11.14 13.57
C LEU A 44 25.12 11.04 12.04
N TYR A 45 23.97 11.08 11.36
CA TYR A 45 23.92 11.05 9.90
C TYR A 45 24.63 12.25 9.27
N ARG A 46 24.49 13.43 9.88
CA ARG A 46 25.21 14.64 9.43
C ARG A 46 26.71 14.56 9.71
N GLU A 47 27.09 14.00 10.85
CA GLU A 47 28.50 13.81 11.21
C GLU A 47 29.20 12.83 10.26
N HIS A 48 28.55 11.73 9.89
CA HIS A 48 29.10 10.72 8.98
C HIS A 48 29.05 11.14 7.50
N PHE A 49 28.07 11.95 7.11
CA PHE A 49 27.87 12.41 5.74
C PHE A 49 27.79 13.93 5.72
N PRO A 50 28.94 14.64 5.72
CA PRO A 50 28.95 16.10 5.77
C PRO A 50 28.37 16.73 4.50
N GLU A 51 28.49 16.06 3.36
CA GLU A 51 28.02 16.54 2.06
C GLU A 51 26.59 16.10 1.75
N GLY A 52 25.78 17.04 1.25
CA GLY A 52 24.44 16.78 0.72
C GLY A 52 23.28 17.01 1.69
N GLN A 53 22.09 16.60 1.26
CA GLN A 53 20.84 16.83 2.00
C GLN A 53 20.66 15.80 3.13
N HIS A 54 20.59 16.26 4.38
CA HIS A 54 20.40 15.37 5.54
C HIS A 54 18.92 15.02 5.76
N PRO A 55 18.62 13.75 6.11
CA PRO A 55 17.26 13.36 6.48
C PRO A 55 16.83 14.07 7.76
N THR A 56 15.60 14.61 7.76
CA THR A 56 15.02 15.19 8.98
C THR A 56 14.60 14.10 9.96
N ARG A 57 14.48 14.46 11.23
CA ARG A 57 13.93 13.59 12.30
C ARG A 57 12.61 12.92 11.87
N GLN A 58 11.73 13.64 11.17
CA GLN A 58 10.45 13.11 10.71
C GLN A 58 10.61 11.99 9.68
N THR A 59 11.58 12.13 8.76
CA THR A 59 11.89 11.09 7.77
C THR A 59 12.40 9.83 8.45
N ILE A 60 13.31 9.96 9.42
CA ILE A 60 13.85 8.84 10.21
C ILE A 60 12.73 8.11 10.95
N LEU A 61 11.81 8.84 11.58
CA LEU A 61 10.65 8.25 12.25
C LEU A 61 9.72 7.51 11.28
N LYS A 62 9.46 8.08 10.10
CA LYS A 62 8.64 7.42 9.07
C LYS A 62 9.30 6.12 8.59
N ILE A 63 10.61 6.13 8.41
CA ILE A 63 11.38 4.94 8.03
C ILE A 63 11.33 3.89 9.14
N ALA A 64 11.62 4.26 10.38
CA ALA A 64 11.58 3.34 11.52
C ALA A 64 10.18 2.74 11.72
N LYS A 65 9.13 3.54 11.54
CA LYS A 65 7.74 3.08 11.59
C LYS A 65 7.46 2.04 10.50
N ARG A 66 7.80 2.34 9.23
CA ARG A 66 7.62 1.40 8.10
C ARG A 66 8.41 0.11 8.28
N LEU A 67 9.63 0.22 8.80
CA LEU A 67 10.47 -0.95 9.07
C LEU A 67 9.82 -1.87 10.11
N ARG A 68 9.20 -1.31 11.15
CA ARG A 68 8.45 -2.09 12.14
C ARG A 68 7.16 -2.69 11.60
N GLU A 69 6.44 -1.96 10.74
CA GLU A 69 5.13 -2.38 10.23
C GLU A 69 5.22 -3.36 9.05
N THR A 70 6.20 -3.17 8.16
CA THR A 70 6.28 -3.88 6.86
C THR A 70 7.63 -4.58 6.67
N GLY A 71 8.62 -4.33 7.54
CA GLY A 71 9.97 -4.91 7.39
C GLY A 71 10.77 -4.29 6.24
N CYS A 72 10.33 -3.18 5.65
CA CYS A 72 10.96 -2.60 4.48
C CYS A 72 11.19 -1.09 4.65
N VAL A 73 12.35 -0.62 4.16
CA VAL A 73 12.77 0.79 4.19
C VAL A 73 12.29 1.56 2.96
N THR A 74 12.06 0.87 1.84
CA THR A 74 11.62 1.52 0.60
C THR A 74 10.16 1.95 0.70
N SER A 75 9.82 3.02 0.00
CA SER A 75 8.42 3.43 -0.12
C SER A 75 7.63 2.38 -0.89
N ARG A 76 6.42 2.07 -0.42
CA ARG A 76 5.45 1.30 -1.20
C ARG A 76 5.25 1.97 -2.58
N PRO A 77 5.31 1.22 -3.70
CA PRO A 77 5.03 1.77 -5.02
C PRO A 77 3.67 2.46 -5.00
N ARG A 78 3.59 3.68 -5.55
CA ARG A 78 2.30 4.34 -5.76
C ARG A 78 1.61 3.67 -6.93
N VAL A 79 1.05 2.48 -6.69
CA VAL A 79 0.24 1.80 -7.69
C VAL A 79 -1.02 2.62 -7.89
N ARG A 80 -1.11 3.28 -9.04
CA ARG A 80 -2.32 4.00 -9.44
C ARG A 80 -3.43 2.96 -9.57
N LYS A 81 -4.59 3.19 -8.94
CA LYS A 81 -5.73 2.29 -9.10
C LYS A 81 -6.06 2.15 -10.60
N PRO A 82 -6.23 0.93 -11.12
CA PRO A 82 -6.60 0.76 -12.53
C PRO A 82 -7.91 1.52 -12.77
N ARG A 83 -7.93 2.36 -13.81
CA ARG A 83 -9.10 3.17 -14.19
C ARG A 83 -10.30 2.30 -14.57
N ASN A 84 -10.08 1.02 -14.86
CA ASN A 84 -11.05 0.13 -15.51
C ASN A 84 -12.03 -0.54 -14.53
N ALA A 85 -12.01 -0.20 -13.24
CA ALA A 85 -12.86 -0.83 -12.21
C ALA A 85 -14.38 -0.63 -12.39
N GLY A 86 -14.83 0.07 -13.44
CA GLY A 86 -16.24 0.30 -13.76
C GLY A 86 -16.72 -0.25 -15.11
N CYS A 87 -15.83 -0.72 -15.99
CA CYS A 87 -16.24 -1.43 -17.21
C CYS A 87 -16.53 -2.88 -16.83
N LYS A 88 -17.81 -3.26 -16.85
CA LYS A 88 -18.28 -4.61 -16.48
C LYS A 88 -18.01 -5.66 -17.55
N MET A 89 -17.75 -5.24 -18.78
CA MET A 89 -17.48 -6.17 -19.86
C MET A 89 -16.12 -6.82 -19.66
N GLN A 90 -16.14 -8.14 -19.57
CA GLN A 90 -14.96 -8.96 -19.43
C GLN A 90 -14.14 -8.90 -20.73
N PRO A 91 -12.81 -8.76 -20.67
CA PRO A 91 -11.97 -8.76 -21.88
C PRO A 91 -12.14 -10.04 -22.73
N GLU A 92 -12.57 -11.13 -22.09
CA GLU A 92 -12.90 -12.42 -22.70
C GLU A 92 -14.03 -12.31 -23.73
N GLU A 93 -15.08 -11.53 -23.47
CA GLU A 93 -16.23 -11.38 -24.40
C GLU A 93 -15.84 -10.63 -25.68
N VAL A 94 -14.94 -9.64 -25.56
CA VAL A 94 -14.39 -8.90 -26.71
C VAL A 94 -13.51 -9.81 -27.56
N LEU A 95 -12.72 -10.66 -26.89
CA LEU A 95 -11.84 -11.62 -27.53
C LEU A 95 -12.64 -12.72 -28.26
N GLU A 96 -13.66 -13.28 -27.61
CA GLU A 96 -14.56 -14.27 -28.22
C GLU A 96 -15.24 -13.70 -29.46
N TYR A 97 -15.75 -12.47 -29.37
CA TYR A 97 -16.36 -11.79 -30.51
C TYR A 97 -15.37 -11.59 -31.68
N ALA A 98 -14.15 -11.14 -31.38
CA ALA A 98 -13.11 -10.91 -32.37
C ALA A 98 -12.67 -12.21 -33.06
N LEU A 99 -12.56 -13.31 -32.31
CA LEU A 99 -12.22 -14.64 -32.84
C LEU A 99 -13.34 -15.21 -33.70
N ALA A 100 -14.61 -15.04 -33.31
CA ALA A 100 -15.75 -15.45 -34.12
C ALA A 100 -15.89 -14.62 -35.42
N HIS A 101 -15.34 -13.40 -35.45
CA HIS A 101 -15.45 -12.48 -36.58
C HIS A 101 -14.09 -11.88 -36.96
N PRO A 102 -13.16 -12.67 -37.55
CA PRO A 102 -11.78 -12.23 -37.80
C PRO A 102 -11.65 -11.04 -38.76
N GLN A 103 -12.66 -10.81 -39.61
CA GLN A 103 -12.72 -9.67 -40.53
C GLN A 103 -13.33 -8.41 -39.92
N SER A 104 -13.75 -8.46 -38.64
CA SER A 104 -14.39 -7.33 -37.98
C SER A 104 -13.38 -6.24 -37.64
N SER A 105 -13.73 -4.99 -37.93
CA SER A 105 -12.90 -3.85 -37.56
C SER A 105 -13.06 -3.52 -36.08
N ILE A 106 -12.07 -2.85 -35.49
CA ILE A 106 -12.13 -2.34 -34.11
C ILE A 106 -13.42 -1.54 -33.88
N LYS A 107 -13.86 -0.77 -34.88
CA LYS A 107 -15.10 0.01 -34.85
C LYS A 107 -16.36 -0.85 -34.79
N MET A 108 -16.40 -1.97 -35.51
CA MET A 108 -17.52 -2.91 -35.43
C MET A 108 -17.53 -3.62 -34.09
N ILE A 109 -16.38 -4.10 -33.63
CA ILE A 109 -16.24 -4.74 -32.31
C ILE A 109 -16.67 -3.76 -31.21
N SER A 110 -16.23 -2.50 -31.26
CA SER A 110 -16.62 -1.49 -30.26
C SER A 110 -18.12 -1.21 -30.25
N ALA A 111 -18.77 -1.19 -31.42
CA ALA A 111 -20.21 -0.99 -31.52
C ALA A 111 -21.00 -2.19 -30.95
N ASN A 112 -20.56 -3.42 -31.23
CA ASN A 112 -21.23 -4.63 -30.76
C ASN A 112 -20.98 -4.89 -29.26
N CYS A 113 -19.81 -4.54 -28.77
CA CYS A 113 -19.42 -4.72 -27.37
C CYS A 113 -19.80 -3.52 -26.47
N GLY A 114 -20.26 -2.40 -27.02
CA GLY A 114 -20.56 -1.19 -26.25
C GLY A 114 -19.33 -0.57 -25.56
N LEU A 115 -18.15 -0.76 -26.14
CA LEU A 115 -16.87 -0.25 -25.63
C LEU A 115 -16.36 0.91 -26.48
N SER A 116 -15.42 1.70 -25.95
CA SER A 116 -14.69 2.64 -26.80
C SER A 116 -13.70 1.89 -27.69
N GLU A 117 -13.47 2.40 -28.91
CA GLU A 117 -12.48 1.83 -29.84
C GLU A 117 -11.09 1.69 -29.19
N SER A 118 -10.65 2.67 -28.40
CA SER A 118 -9.38 2.61 -27.68
C SER A 118 -9.33 1.49 -26.65
N ARG A 119 -10.46 1.16 -26.01
CA ARG A 119 -10.53 0.06 -25.04
C ARG A 119 -10.44 -1.29 -25.74
N VAL A 120 -11.15 -1.45 -26.86
CA VAL A 120 -11.07 -2.64 -27.71
C VAL A 120 -9.64 -2.83 -28.22
N TRP A 121 -9.01 -1.78 -28.74
CA TRP A 121 -7.61 -1.83 -29.18
C TRP A 121 -6.65 -2.25 -28.07
N THR A 122 -6.83 -1.73 -26.85
CA THR A 122 -6.00 -2.11 -25.69
C THR A 122 -6.16 -3.59 -25.35
N ILE A 123 -7.39 -4.11 -25.31
CA ILE A 123 -7.69 -5.52 -24.98
C ILE A 123 -7.09 -6.45 -26.04
N LEU A 124 -7.28 -6.12 -27.32
CA LEU A 124 -6.73 -6.87 -28.44
C LEU A 124 -5.20 -6.88 -28.42
N ASN A 125 -4.56 -5.74 -28.12
CA ASN A 125 -3.11 -5.65 -28.03
C ASN A 125 -2.53 -6.36 -26.79
N GLU A 126 -3.22 -6.31 -25.64
CA GLU A 126 -2.86 -7.07 -24.43
C GLU A 126 -2.98 -8.59 -24.64
N SER A 127 -3.95 -9.03 -25.46
CA SER A 127 -4.16 -10.45 -25.79
C SER A 127 -3.40 -10.93 -27.03
N GLY A 128 -2.70 -10.04 -27.75
CA GLY A 128 -1.97 -10.38 -28.97
C GLY A 128 -2.85 -10.68 -30.19
N VAL A 129 -4.14 -10.35 -30.15
CA VAL A 129 -5.07 -10.56 -31.26
C VAL A 129 -5.10 -9.31 -32.14
N HIS A 130 -4.64 -9.44 -33.38
CA HIS A 130 -4.74 -8.35 -34.36
C HIS A 130 -5.84 -8.67 -35.37
N PRO A 131 -6.90 -7.84 -35.46
CA PRO A 131 -7.86 -7.94 -36.55
C PRO A 131 -7.16 -7.54 -37.84
N TYR A 132 -6.74 -8.50 -38.65
CA TYR A 132 -6.20 -8.25 -39.97
C TYR A 132 -7.30 -8.46 -41.00
N ARG A 133 -7.47 -7.49 -41.89
CA ARG A 133 -8.24 -7.67 -43.11
C ARG A 133 -7.31 -8.30 -44.14
N SER A 134 -7.39 -9.61 -44.30
CA SER A 134 -6.65 -10.33 -45.34
C SER A 134 -7.06 -9.73 -46.69
N THR A 135 -6.16 -8.98 -47.31
CA THR A 135 -6.37 -8.53 -48.68
C THR A 135 -5.91 -9.69 -49.57
N PRO A 136 -6.79 -10.33 -50.37
CA PRO A 136 -6.34 -11.38 -51.27
C PRO A 136 -5.43 -10.74 -52.31
N MET A 137 -4.12 -10.94 -52.16
CA MET A 137 -3.16 -10.56 -53.19
C MET A 137 -3.32 -11.54 -54.35
N GLN A 138 -3.73 -11.02 -55.50
CA GLN A 138 -3.72 -11.68 -56.81
C GLN A 138 -4.68 -12.87 -56.94
N GLY A 139 -5.93 -12.58 -57.30
CA GLY A 139 -6.78 -13.51 -58.07
C GLY A 139 -7.38 -14.73 -57.35
N LEU A 140 -7.17 -14.90 -56.04
CA LEU A 140 -7.92 -15.89 -55.25
C LEU A 140 -9.39 -15.46 -55.15
N MET A 141 -10.29 -16.32 -55.65
CA MET A 141 -11.71 -16.08 -55.64
C MET A 141 -12.27 -16.31 -54.22
N LEU A 142 -13.37 -15.63 -53.87
CA LEU A 142 -14.03 -15.72 -52.56
C LEU A 142 -14.38 -17.17 -52.11
N ARG A 143 -14.40 -18.11 -53.06
CA ARG A 143 -14.70 -19.54 -52.86
C ARG A 143 -13.56 -20.31 -52.19
N ASP A 144 -12.32 -19.84 -52.33
CA ASP A 144 -11.13 -20.55 -51.83
C ASP A 144 -10.83 -20.24 -50.36
N VAL A 145 -11.43 -19.17 -49.81
CA VAL A 145 -11.23 -18.73 -48.42
C VAL A 145 -11.97 -19.64 -47.42
N VAL A 146 -13.03 -20.34 -47.86
CA VAL A 146 -13.85 -21.20 -47.00
C VAL A 146 -13.13 -22.49 -46.63
N GLN A 147 -12.08 -22.89 -47.37
CA GLN A 147 -11.38 -24.16 -47.17
C GLN A 147 -10.20 -24.12 -46.19
N LEU A 148 -9.77 -22.94 -45.72
CA LEU A 148 -8.57 -22.79 -44.88
C LEU A 148 -8.85 -22.75 -43.37
N CYS A 149 -10.10 -22.89 -42.94
CA CYS A 149 -10.47 -22.85 -41.52
C CYS A 149 -10.92 -24.20 -40.93
N ASP A 150 -10.83 -25.29 -41.70
CA ASP A 150 -11.10 -26.66 -41.24
C ASP A 150 -9.78 -27.48 -41.27
N GLU A 151 -8.86 -27.21 -40.34
CA GLU A 151 -7.85 -28.17 -39.83
C GLU A 151 -7.48 -27.86 -38.37
#